data_AF-A0A523JYU6-F1
#
_entry.id   AF-A0A523JYU6-F1
#
_cell.length_a   1.000
_cell.length_b   1.000
_cell.length_c   1.000
_cell.angle_alpha   90.00
_cell.angle_beta   90.00
_cell.angle_gamma   90.00
#
_symmetry.space_group_name_H-M   'P 1'
#
loop_
_entity.id
_entity.type
_entity.pdbx_description
1 polymer ?
#
loop_
_entity_poly.entity_id
_entity_poly.type
_entity_poly.pdbx_seq_one_letter_code
_entity_poly.pdbx_strand_id
1 'polypeptide(L)' 'MPFWQRLLITLIAMLAVSFVAGLLWQSILGFALPSYAAGIIGGLTALPLWEFLKRVGQKK' A
#
# COMPACT_ATOMS: atom_id res chain seq x y z
N MET A 1 6.69 -18.35 -1.95
CA MET A 1 5.36 -17.88 -2.44
C MET A 1 5.40 -17.76 -3.96
N PRO A 2 4.34 -18.18 -4.68
CA PRO A 2 4.23 -17.92 -6.11
C PRO A 2 4.23 -16.40 -6.37
N PHE A 3 4.96 -15.98 -7.39
CA PHE A 3 5.17 -14.57 -7.75
C PHE A 3 3.85 -13.78 -7.85
N TRP A 4 2.82 -14.40 -8.44
CA TRP A 4 1.47 -13.84 -8.60
C TRP A 4 0.77 -13.54 -7.28
N GLN A 5 0.91 -14.40 -6.27
CA GLN A 5 0.29 -14.18 -4.96
C GLN A 5 0.97 -13.02 -4.24
N ARG A 6 2.29 -12.86 -4.37
CA ARG A 6 3.01 -11.70 -3.83
C ARG A 6 2.57 -10.41 -4.50
N LEU A 7 2.42 -10.42 -5.82
CA LEU A 7 1.90 -9.27 -6.58
C LEU A 7 0.50 -8.86 -6.11
N LEU A 8 -0.40 -9.84 -5.95
CA LEU A 8 -1.78 -9.61 -5.53
C LEU A 8 -1.87 -9.03 -4.11
N ILE A 9 -1.07 -9.55 -3.17
CA ILE A 9 -0.98 -9.02 -1.80
C ILE A 9 -0.46 -7.57 -1.81
N THR A 10 0.53 -7.29 -2.63
CA THR A 10 1.11 -5.94 -2.72
C THR A 10 0.09 -4.95 -3.28
N LEU A 11 -0.66 -5.35 -4.32
CA LEU A 11 -1.76 -4.56 -4.90
C LEU A 11 -2.88 -4.27 -3.89
N ILE A 12 -3.34 -5.29 -3.16
CA ILE A 12 -4.37 -5.15 -2.14
C ILE A 12 -3.90 -4.20 -1.04
N ALA A 13 -2.66 -4.34 -0.61
CA ALA A 13 -2.10 -3.49 0.44
C ALA A 13 -1.90 -2.03 -0.03
N MET A 14 -1.49 -1.79 -1.29
CA MET A 14 -1.45 -0.44 -1.85
C MET A 14 -2.82 0.21 -1.81
N LEU A 15 -3.87 -0.51 -2.25
CA LEU A 15 -5.25 -0.01 -2.21
C LEU A 15 -5.72 0.25 -0.77
N ALA A 16 -5.45 -0.67 0.15
CA ALA A 16 -5.83 -0.52 1.55
C ALA A 16 -5.14 0.70 2.19
N VAL A 17 -3.84 0.89 1.94
CA VAL A 17 -3.09 2.01 2.51
C VAL A 17 -3.52 3.34 1.89
N SER A 18 -3.71 3.41 0.57
CA SER A 18 -4.24 4.62 -0.08
C SER A 18 -5.63 4.97 0.43
N PHE A 19 -6.49 3.97 0.67
CA PHE A 19 -7.83 4.19 1.21
C PHE A 19 -7.80 4.69 2.66
N VAL A 20 -7.00 4.05 3.53
CA VAL A 20 -6.83 4.48 4.93
C VAL A 20 -6.20 5.88 5.00
N ALA A 21 -5.21 6.17 4.15
CA ALA A 21 -4.61 7.50 4.06
C ALA A 21 -5.65 8.56 3.63
N GLY A 22 -6.51 8.24 2.67
CA GLY A 22 -7.63 9.11 2.26
C GLY A 22 -8.60 9.39 3.40
N LEU A 23 -9.00 8.35 4.14
CA LEU A 23 -9.90 8.50 5.30
C LEU A 23 -9.28 9.33 6.43
N LEU A 24 -8.02 9.06 6.77
CA LEU A 24 -7.30 9.82 7.80
C LEU A 24 -7.15 11.28 7.38
N TRP A 25 -6.80 11.53 6.13
CA TRP A 25 -6.65 12.90 5.61
C TRP A 25 -7.97 13.67 5.62
N GLN A 26 -9.05 13.05 5.15
CA GLN A 26 -10.38 13.65 5.21
C GLN A 26 -10.81 13.93 6.66
N SER A 27 -10.46 13.05 7.60
CA SER A 27 -10.79 13.22 9.02
C SER A 27 -9.97 14.32 9.70
N ILE A 28 -8.72 14.53 9.30
CA ILE A 28 -7.81 15.51 9.93
C ILE A 28 -7.92 16.89 9.30
N LEU A 29 -8.04 16.97 7.96
CA LEU A 29 -7.96 18.22 7.21
C LEU A 29 -9.31 18.69 6.67
N GLY A 30 -10.34 17.83 6.65
CA GLY A 30 -11.67 18.18 6.13
C GLY A 30 -11.73 18.38 4.61
N PHE A 31 -10.63 18.14 3.89
CA PHE A 31 -10.53 18.25 2.43
C PHE A 31 -10.26 16.89 1.79
N ALA A 32 -10.72 16.71 0.55
CA ALA A 32 -10.43 15.51 -0.22
C ALA A 32 -8.92 15.40 -0.49
N LEU A 33 -8.32 14.26 -0.14
CA LEU A 33 -6.91 14.00 -0.41
C LEU A 33 -6.69 13.99 -1.94
N PRO A 34 -5.78 14.81 -2.49
CA PRO A 34 -5.55 14.84 -3.93
C PRO A 34 -5.15 13.47 -4.46
N SER A 35 -5.76 13.02 -5.56
CA SER A 35 -5.55 11.67 -6.10
C SER A 35 -4.08 11.33 -6.38
N TYR A 36 -3.27 12.32 -6.76
CA TYR A 36 -1.82 12.14 -6.94
C TYR A 36 -1.11 11.82 -5.62
N ALA A 37 -1.51 12.43 -4.50
CA ALA A 37 -0.93 12.17 -3.19
C ALA A 37 -1.32 10.77 -2.70
N ALA A 38 -2.56 10.33 -2.97
CA ALA A 38 -3.01 8.98 -2.64
C ALA A 38 -2.19 7.92 -3.40
N GLY A 39 -1.90 8.20 -4.67
CA GLY A 39 -1.08 7.37 -5.54
C GLY A 39 0.38 7.33 -5.09
N ILE A 40 0.96 8.45 -4.68
CA ILE A 40 2.33 8.52 -4.14
C ILE A 40 2.44 7.73 -2.83
N ILE A 41 1.50 7.91 -1.90
CA ILE A 41 1.49 7.19 -0.63
C ILE A 41 1.37 5.67 -0.87
N GLY A 42 0.42 5.24 -1.70
CA GLY A 42 0.28 3.82 -2.08
C GLY A 42 1.53 3.28 -2.78
N GLY A 43 2.07 4.04 -3.74
CA GLY A 43 3.30 3.76 -4.49
C GLY A 43 4.52 3.54 -3.59
N LEU A 44 4.77 4.48 -2.68
CA LEU A 44 5.87 4.41 -1.72
C LEU A 44 5.71 3.24 -0.75
N THR A 45 4.47 2.84 -0.45
CA THR A 45 4.21 1.72 0.47
C THR A 45 4.49 0.35 -0.18
N ALA A 46 4.43 0.25 -1.51
CA ALA A 46 4.73 -1.01 -2.20
C ALA A 46 6.18 -1.47 -2.07
N LEU A 47 7.13 -0.54 -2.06
CA LEU A 47 8.56 -0.84 -1.95
C LEU A 47 8.93 -1.57 -0.64
N PRO A 48 8.63 -1.04 0.56
CA PRO A 48 8.91 -1.73 1.81
C PRO A 48 8.09 -3.01 1.97
N LEU A 49 6.84 -3.02 1.49
CA LEU A 49 5.99 -4.20 1.58
C LEU A 49 6.50 -5.35 0.71
N TRP A 50 7.03 -5.06 -0.48
CA TRP A 50 7.61 -6.07 -1.37
C TRP A 50 8.84 -6.73 -0.75
N GLU A 51 9.73 -5.94 -0.15
CA GLU A 51 10.89 -6.45 0.56
C GLU A 51 10.52 -7.20 1.84
N PHE A 52 9.49 -6.75 2.56
CA PHE A 52 8.95 -7.46 3.71
C PHE A 52 8.39 -8.83 3.30
N LEU A 53 7.57 -8.89 2.25
CA LEU A 53 6.99 -10.14 1.73
C LEU A 53 8.07 -11.10 1.17
N LYS A 54 9.15 -10.58 0.59
CA LYS A 54 10.34 -11.38 0.25
C LYS A 54 10.94 -12.05 1.48
N ARG A 55 11.15 -11.29 2.56
CA ARG A 55 11.74 -11.82 3.81
C ARG A 55 10.83 -12.83 4.49
N VAL A 56 9.52 -12.59 4.52
CA VAL A 56 8.53 -13.53 5.10
C VAL A 56 8.40 -14.79 4.24
N GLY A 57 8.37 -14.65 2.91
CA GLY A 57 8.26 -15.77 1.98
C GLY A 57 9.55 -16.56 1.75
N GLN A 58 10.69 -16.12 2.28
CA GLN A 58 11.97 -16.86 2.28
C GLN A 58 12.19 -17.70 3.54
N LYS A 59 11.31 -17.63 4.55
CA LYS A 59 11.32 -18.59 5.66
C LYS A 59 10.60 -19.88 5.23
N LYS A 60 11.43 -20.84 4.82
CA LYS A 60 11.17 -22.28 4.53
C LYS A 60 10.35 -22.60 3.27
#